data_AF-A0A3L9M740-F1
#
_entry.id   AF-A0A3L9M740-F1
#
_cell.length_a   1.000
_cell.length_b   1.000
_cell.length_c   1.000
_cell.angle_alpha   90.00
_cell.angle_beta   90.00
_cell.angle_gamma   90.00
#
_symmetry.space_group_name_H-M   'P 1'
#
loop_
_entity.id
_entity.type
_entity.pdbx_description
1 polymer ?
#
loop_
_entity_poly.entity_id
_entity_poly.type
_entity_poly.pdbx_seq_one_letter_code
_entity_poly.pdbx_strand_id
1 'polypeptide(L)'
;DDEELLELVEMEVRELLSTYDFPGDDTPIIRGSALQALNGNDGPYGEQAVIDLVAALDSYIPEPERAIDKAFLMPIEDVFSISG
;
A
#
# COMPACT_ATOMS: atom_id res chain seq x y z
N ASP A 1 -13.95 -13.78 -12.48
CA ASP A 1 -12.60 -14.35 -12.47
C ASP A 1 -12.57 -15.52 -11.50
N ASP A 2 -11.80 -16.55 -11.87
CA ASP A 2 -11.74 -17.81 -11.13
C ASP A 2 -10.99 -17.59 -9.82
N GLU A 3 -11.57 -18.03 -8.70
CA GLU A 3 -11.00 -17.86 -7.36
C GLU A 3 -9.60 -18.49 -7.26
N GLU A 4 -9.40 -19.60 -7.98
CA GLU A 4 -8.11 -20.29 -8.13
C GLU A 4 -7.02 -19.39 -8.75
N LEU A 5 -7.37 -18.53 -9.71
CA LEU A 5 -6.39 -17.64 -10.34
C LEU A 5 -5.94 -16.54 -9.38
N LEU A 6 -6.85 -16.03 -8.54
CA LEU A 6 -6.51 -15.01 -7.55
C LEU A 6 -5.62 -15.56 -6.44
N GLU A 7 -5.88 -16.80 -6.01
CA GLU A 7 -5.02 -17.50 -5.04
C GLU A 7 -3.63 -17.78 -5.61
N LEU A 8 -3.53 -18.17 -6.88
CA LEU A 8 -2.26 -18.37 -7.56
C LEU A 8 -1.44 -17.08 -7.62
N VAL A 9 -2.06 -15.96 -8.03
CA VAL A 9 -1.39 -14.65 -8.09
C VAL A 9 -0.92 -14.22 -6.70
N GLU A 10 -1.72 -14.45 -5.66
CA GLU A 10 -1.33 -14.12 -4.30
C GLU A 10 -0.09 -14.92 -3.87
N MET A 11 -0.06 -16.23 -4.15
CA MET A 11 1.10 -17.09 -3.87
C MET A 11 2.36 -16.60 -4.59
N GLU A 12 2.28 -16.29 -5.88
CA GLU A 12 3.40 -15.77 -6.67
C GLU A 12 3.95 -14.45 -6.10
N VAL A 13 3.08 -13.54 -5.66
CA VAL A 13 3.49 -12.26 -5.04
C VAL A 13 4.19 -12.51 -3.70
N ARG A 14 3.69 -13.43 -2.87
CA ARG A 14 4.32 -13.77 -1.58
C ARG A 14 5.69 -14.41 -1.75
N GLU A 15 5.84 -15.30 -2.73
CA GLU A 15 7.13 -15.90 -3.09
C GLU A 15 8.11 -14.83 -3.58
N LEU A 16 7.65 -13.87 -4.39
CA LEU A 16 8.48 -12.77 -4.87
C LEU A 16 8.95 -11.88 -3.71
N LEU A 17 8.07 -11.51 -2.79
CA LEU A 17 8.45 -10.75 -1.58
C LEU A 17 9.50 -11.48 -0.76
N SER A 18 9.28 -12.78 -0.51
CA SER A 18 10.20 -13.63 0.25
C SER A 18 11.57 -13.77 -0.43
N THR A 19 11.61 -13.77 -1.77
CA THR A 19 12.85 -13.82 -2.56
C THR A 19 13.72 -12.57 -2.36
N TYR A 20 13.11 -11.42 -2.04
CA TYR A 20 13.80 -10.16 -1.78
C TYR A 20 13.89 -9.81 -0.28
N ASP A 21 13.84 -10.83 0.59
CA ASP A 21 13.94 -10.67 2.05
C ASP A 21 12.82 -9.84 2.70
N PHE A 22 11.68 -9.68 2.03
CA PHE A 22 10.47 -9.11 2.63
C PHE A 22 9.61 -10.21 3.29
N PRO A 23 8.81 -9.87 4.31
CA PRO A 23 7.93 -10.83 5.00
C PRO A 23 6.73 -11.23 4.13
N GLY A 24 6.95 -12.08 3.12
CA GLY A 24 5.93 -12.47 2.15
C GLY A 24 4.69 -13.13 2.77
N ASP A 25 4.86 -13.96 3.81
CA ASP A 25 3.74 -14.63 4.49
C ASP A 25 2.90 -13.67 5.34
N ASP A 26 3.53 -12.69 5.99
CA ASP A 26 2.85 -11.76 6.90
C ASP A 26 2.36 -10.48 6.22
N THR A 27 2.81 -10.19 5.00
CA THR A 27 2.41 -8.99 4.26
C THR A 27 0.91 -9.01 3.96
N PRO A 28 0.14 -7.98 4.35
CA PRO A 28 -1.29 -7.89 4.04
C PRO A 28 -1.51 -7.76 2.53
N ILE A 29 -2.38 -8.60 1.98
CA ILE A 29 -2.81 -8.54 0.57
C ILE A 29 -4.33 -8.39 0.55
N ILE A 30 -4.81 -7.25 0.07
CA ILE A 30 -6.23 -6.92 0.00
C ILE A 30 -6.69 -7.03 -1.46
N ARG A 31 -7.70 -7.86 -1.71
CA ARG A 31 -8.29 -8.06 -3.04
C ARG A 31 -9.36 -6.99 -3.27
N GLY A 32 -9.26 -6.25 -4.37
CA GLY A 32 -10.19 -5.18 -4.68
C GLY A 32 -10.07 -4.65 -6.10
N SER A 33 -10.91 -3.66 -6.43
CA SER A 33 -10.97 -2.97 -7.70
C SER A 33 -11.04 -1.47 -7.47
N ALA A 34 -9.93 -0.77 -7.73
CA ALA A 34 -9.85 0.69 -7.63
C ALA A 34 -10.87 1.38 -8.55
N LEU A 35 -11.19 0.78 -9.70
CA LEU A 35 -12.22 1.30 -10.61
C LEU A 35 -13.62 1.19 -9.99
N GLN A 36 -13.95 0.08 -9.33
CA GLN A 36 -15.25 -0.05 -8.66
C GLN A 36 -15.36 0.90 -7.46
N ALA A 37 -14.30 1.03 -6.67
CA ALA A 37 -14.24 2.00 -5.58
C ALA A 37 -14.45 3.43 -6.09
N LEU A 38 -13.77 3.83 -7.17
CA LEU A 38 -13.91 5.15 -7.77
C LEU A 38 -15.32 5.44 -8.31
N ASN A 39 -16.04 4.39 -8.72
CA ASN A 39 -17.42 4.50 -9.20
C ASN A 39 -18.47 4.45 -8.08
N GLY A 40 -18.06 4.46 -6.81
CA GLY A 40 -18.96 4.48 -5.65
C GLY A 40 -19.62 3.12 -5.35
N ASN A 41 -18.94 2.02 -5.66
CA ASN A 41 -19.44 0.70 -5.31
C ASN A 41 -19.07 0.34 -3.86
N ASP A 42 -20.06 0.27 -2.97
CA ASP A 42 -19.89 -0.13 -1.56
C ASP A 42 -19.68 -1.64 -1.35
N GLY A 43 -19.56 -2.41 -2.44
CA GLY A 43 -19.29 -3.84 -2.38
C GLY A 43 -17.92 -4.19 -1.79
N PRO A 44 -17.69 -5.47 -1.43
CA PRO A 44 -16.46 -5.92 -0.76
C PRO A 44 -15.18 -5.67 -1.58
N TYR A 45 -15.29 -5.58 -2.90
CA TYR A 45 -14.18 -5.28 -3.80
C TYR A 45 -14.07 -3.79 -4.19
N GLY A 46 -15.02 -2.94 -3.79
CA GLY A 46 -15.06 -1.53 -4.12
C GLY A 46 -14.50 -0.65 -2.99
N GLU A 47 -15.31 0.26 -2.46
CA GLU A 47 -14.89 1.20 -1.40
C GLU A 47 -14.35 0.46 -0.15
N GLN A 48 -14.99 -0.66 0.23
CA GLN A 48 -14.56 -1.42 1.40
C GLN A 48 -13.13 -1.95 1.29
N ALA A 49 -12.73 -2.44 0.11
CA ALA A 49 -11.36 -2.91 -0.11
C ALA A 49 -10.33 -1.77 0.05
N VAL A 50 -10.67 -0.53 -0.31
CA VAL A 50 -9.80 0.63 -0.09
C VAL A 50 -9.71 0.96 1.40
N ILE A 51 -10.83 0.92 2.12
CA ILE A 51 -10.85 1.13 3.58
C ILE A 51 -9.99 0.08 4.28
N ASP A 52 -10.12 -1.19 3.90
CA ASP A 52 -9.34 -2.29 4.46
C ASP A 52 -7.84 -2.13 4.14
N LEU A 53 -7.50 -1.67 2.93
CA LEU A 53 -6.13 -1.34 2.56
C LEU A 53 -5.56 -0.20 3.44
N VAL A 54 -6.31 0.88 3.67
CA VAL A 54 -5.86 1.97 4.55
C VAL A 54 -5.69 1.47 5.99
N ALA A 55 -6.60 0.64 6.50
CA ALA A 55 -6.46 0.05 7.83
C ALA A 55 -5.22 -0.86 7.95
N ALA A 56 -4.86 -1.57 6.88
CA ALA A 56 -3.61 -2.34 6.83
C ALA A 56 -2.38 -1.43 6.85
N LEU A 57 -2.41 -0.26 6.18
CA LEU A 57 -1.31 0.71 6.27
C LEU A 57 -1.10 1.17 7.73
N ASP A 58 -2.18 1.56 8.42
CA ASP A 58 -2.12 2.05 9.80
C ASP A 58 -1.63 0.98 10.80
N SER A 59 -1.96 -0.29 10.56
CA SER A 59 -1.65 -1.39 11.49
C SER A 59 -0.34 -2.12 11.20
N TYR A 60 0.06 -2.21 9.93
CA TYR A 60 1.23 -2.98 9.51
C TYR A 60 2.50 -2.14 9.39
N ILE A 61 2.38 -0.86 8.98
CA ILE A 61 3.54 0.02 8.84
C ILE A 61 3.74 0.75 10.18
N PRO A 62 4.86 0.52 10.89
CA PRO A 62 5.11 1.18 12.15
C PRO A 62 5.35 2.68 11.96
N GLU A 63 4.97 3.48 12.95
CA GLU A 63 5.26 4.91 12.95
C GLU A 63 6.80 5.12 12.91
N PRO A 64 7.32 5.86 11.90
CA PRO A 64 8.75 6.05 11.75
C PRO A 64 9.31 6.99 12.84
N GLU A 65 10.50 6.68 13.34
CA GLU A 65 11.17 7.53 14.31
C GLU A 65 11.60 8.87 13.68
N ARG A 66 11.17 9.98 14.30
CA ARG A 66 11.46 11.32 13.79
C ARG A 66 12.86 11.78 14.20
N ALA A 67 13.72 12.06 13.23
CA ALA A 67 15.10 12.51 13.45
C ALA A 67 15.23 14.02 13.78
N ILE A 68 14.48 14.53 14.75
CA ILE A 68 14.41 15.97 15.08
C ILE A 68 15.67 16.53 15.74
N ASP A 69 16.48 15.68 16.37
CA ASP A 69 17.70 16.09 17.09
C ASP A 69 18.96 16.06 16.21
N LYS A 70 18.83 15.74 14.92
CA LYS A 70 19.95 15.71 13.96
C LYS A 70 20.12 17.08 13.30
N ALA A 71 21.25 17.25 12.61
CA ALA A 71 21.47 18.43 11.78
C ALA A 71 20.36 18.54 10.70
N PHE A 72 19.95 19.78 10.43
CA PHE A 72 18.95 20.05 9.40
C PHE A 72 19.40 19.51 8.04
N LEU A 73 18.55 18.69 7.43
CA LEU A 73 18.74 18.13 6.09
C LEU A 73 17.39 18.19 5.36
N MET A 74 17.36 18.83 4.21
CA MET A 74 16.17 18.94 3.36
C MET A 74 16.55 18.62 1.91
N PRO A 75 16.25 17.40 1.44
CA PRO A 75 16.36 17.05 0.03
C PRO A 75 15.40 17.92 -0.79
N ILE A 76 15.88 18.56 -1.86
CA ILE A 76 15.03 19.32 -2.79
C ILE A 76 14.30 18.31 -3.67
N GLU A 77 12.98 18.27 -3.58
CA GLU A 77 12.13 17.43 -4.44
C GLU A 77 11.87 18.09 -5.79
N ASP A 78 11.41 19.35 -5.78
CA ASP A 78 11.07 20.12 -6.97
C ASP A 78 11.30 21.63 -6.75
N VAL A 79 11.41 22.41 -7.84
CA VAL A 79 11.64 23.86 -7.81
C VAL A 79 10.49 24.58 -8.53
N PHE A 80 9.77 25.40 -7.78
CA PHE A 80 8.71 26.25 -8.31
C PHE A 80 9.10 27.72 -8.27
N SER A 81 8.63 28.48 -9.25
CA SER A 81 8.68 29.95 -9.24
C SER A 81 7.31 30.49 -8.85
N ILE A 82 7.23 31.20 -7.73
CA ILE A 82 6.02 31.89 -7.28
C ILE A 82 6.23 33.38 -7.53
N SER A 83 5.40 33.97 -8.38
CA SER A 83 5.44 35.41 -8.67
C SER A 83 5.11 36.23 -7.42
N GLY A 84 5.95 37.21 -7.11
CA GLY A 84 5.69 38.24 -6.11
C GLY A 84 4.89 39.42 -6.63
#